data_AF-A0A1H9L7V1-F1
#
_entry.id   AF-A0A1H9L7V1-F1
#
_cell.length_a   1.000
_cell.length_b   1.000
_cell.length_c   1.000
_cell.angle_alpha   90.00
_cell.angle_beta   90.00
_cell.angle_gamma   90.00
#
_symmetry.space_group_name_H-M   'P 1'
#
loop_
_entity.id
_entity.type
_entity.pdbx_description
1 polymer ?
#
loop_
_entity_poly.entity_id
_entity_poly.type
_entity_poly.pdbx_seq_one_letter_code
_entity_poly.pdbx_strand_id
1 'polypeptide(L)'
;MNKLLYFFLLLALLIGCGSPKVVTTKEAPAIITEPSLSTAPDSIPPGQQEVTLQGDEGEILGPFLPPAIPETIYEPYLRRAETNAPSLPFPDNSCHIAVEVRNYDGVDGCGILLESDEGNLFLVGATPRGDPLEAGTRISIGYEFMKNYEGSTCGNADAVIRITCMRLLRVSSGVARPVVCESYDRPSRWLLDLAVGVGATYITRYPWDDGRFVYLIESPSGQYLYDCRGYLICKPRKNCLGFIKDFSSGVLIYEG
;
A
#
# COMPACT_ATOMS: atom_id res chain seq x y z
N MET A 1 44.92 -16.94 41.88
CA MET A 1 43.60 -16.79 42.54
C MET A 1 42.80 -15.69 41.84
N ASN A 2 41.48 -15.84 41.75
CA ASN A 2 40.48 -14.84 41.29
C ASN A 2 40.27 -14.54 39.80
N LYS A 3 40.11 -15.56 38.95
CA LYS A 3 39.33 -15.41 37.69
C LYS A 3 37.92 -16.03 37.76
N LEU A 4 37.72 -17.02 38.63
CA LEU A 4 36.40 -17.67 38.80
C LEU A 4 35.36 -16.78 39.50
N LEU A 5 35.80 -15.85 40.38
CA LEU A 5 34.87 -14.99 41.14
C LEU A 5 34.21 -13.91 40.26
N TYR A 6 34.91 -13.41 39.23
CA TYR A 6 34.38 -12.38 38.34
C TYR A 6 33.28 -12.92 37.41
N PHE A 7 33.36 -14.20 37.03
CA PHE A 7 32.36 -14.80 36.15
C PHE A 7 31.02 -15.01 36.87
N PHE A 8 31.04 -15.35 38.16
CA PHE A 8 29.81 -15.49 38.95
C PHE A 8 29.15 -14.14 39.28
N LEU A 9 29.93 -13.06 39.42
CA LEU A 9 29.37 -11.73 39.72
C LEU A 9 28.65 -11.10 38.52
N LEU A 10 29.07 -11.41 37.29
CA LEU A 10 28.40 -10.95 36.06
C LEU A 10 27.12 -11.74 35.76
N LEU A 11 27.05 -13.02 36.14
CA LEU A 11 25.85 -13.84 35.91
C LEU A 11 24.68 -13.48 36.84
N ALA A 12 24.97 -12.92 38.03
CA ALA A 12 23.95 -12.49 38.98
C ALA A 12 23.22 -11.18 38.59
N LEU A 13 23.77 -10.39 37.65
CA LEU A 13 23.20 -9.12 37.22
C LEU A 13 22.15 -9.23 36.09
N LEU A 14 21.94 -10.43 35.53
CA LEU A 14 21.02 -10.65 34.41
C LEU A 14 19.63 -11.19 34.80
N ILE A 15 19.30 -11.29 36.10
CA ILE A 15 18.02 -11.87 36.58
C ILE A 15 17.02 -10.81 37.08
N GLY A 16 17.37 -9.52 37.07
CA GLY A 16 16.47 -8.45 37.55
C GLY A 16 15.80 -7.66 36.42
N CYS A 17 14.57 -8.04 36.03
CA CYS A 17 13.46 -7.14 35.67
C CYS A 17 12.30 -7.93 35.03
N GLY A 18 11.48 -8.55 35.89
CA GLY A 18 10.20 -9.16 35.52
C GLY A 18 9.06 -8.13 35.42
N SER A 19 8.45 -8.11 34.23
CA SER A 19 7.04 -7.94 33.88
C SER A 19 6.20 -6.77 34.46
N PRO A 20 5.66 -5.87 33.61
CA PRO A 20 4.54 -5.01 33.98
C PRO A 20 3.21 -5.78 33.99
N LYS A 21 2.43 -5.58 35.06
CA LYS A 21 1.07 -6.09 35.24
C LYS A 21 0.10 -5.40 34.27
N VAL A 22 -0.63 -6.21 33.51
CA VAL A 22 -1.79 -5.79 32.70
C VAL A 22 -2.96 -5.51 33.66
N VAL A 23 -3.43 -4.26 33.67
CA VAL A 23 -4.67 -3.84 34.34
C VAL A 23 -5.79 -3.93 33.30
N THR A 24 -6.65 -4.93 33.45
CA THR A 24 -7.84 -5.11 32.62
C THR A 24 -8.96 -4.23 33.18
N THR A 25 -9.24 -3.10 32.53
CA THR A 25 -10.43 -2.30 32.80
C THR A 25 -11.64 -2.98 32.16
N LYS A 26 -12.59 -3.35 33.00
CA LYS A 26 -13.87 -3.98 32.67
C LYS A 26 -14.80 -2.91 32.10
N GLU A 27 -15.12 -3.02 30.82
CA GLU A 27 -16.08 -2.15 30.12
C GLU A 27 -17.52 -2.58 30.47
N ALA A 28 -18.35 -1.58 30.76
CA ALA A 28 -19.77 -1.73 31.08
C ALA A 28 -20.60 -1.79 29.78
N PRO A 29 -21.66 -2.61 29.71
CA PRO A 29 -22.55 -2.59 28.55
C PRO A 29 -23.53 -1.41 28.63
N ALA A 30 -23.48 -0.54 27.62
CA ALA A 30 -24.52 0.43 27.35
C ALA A 30 -25.72 -0.27 26.68
N ILE A 31 -26.87 -0.19 27.34
CA ILE A 31 -28.16 -0.64 26.82
C ILE A 31 -28.62 0.39 25.79
N ILE A 32 -28.70 -0.01 24.53
CA ILE A 32 -29.30 0.78 23.45
C ILE A 32 -30.81 0.57 23.53
N THR A 33 -31.53 1.66 23.76
CA THR A 33 -32.98 1.75 23.69
C THR A 33 -33.38 1.95 22.22
N GLU A 34 -34.09 0.97 21.65
CA GLU A 34 -34.85 1.15 20.40
C GLU A 34 -36.03 2.11 20.63
N PRO A 35 -36.33 2.97 19.63
CA PRO A 35 -37.70 3.38 19.38
C PRO A 35 -38.22 2.72 18.11
N SER A 36 -39.33 2.03 18.32
CA SER A 36 -40.18 1.34 17.37
C SER A 36 -40.95 2.27 16.43
N LEU A 37 -41.22 1.73 15.24
CA LEU A 37 -42.50 1.76 14.52
C LEU A 37 -42.98 3.09 13.92
N SER A 38 -43.13 3.10 12.59
CA SER A 38 -44.42 3.21 11.91
C SER A 38 -44.26 3.92 10.56
N THR A 39 -44.49 3.21 9.45
CA THR A 39 -45.40 3.75 8.42
C THR A 39 -45.99 2.61 7.60
N ALA A 40 -47.32 2.61 7.51
CA ALA A 40 -48.15 1.71 6.73
C ALA A 40 -48.04 2.00 5.21
N PRO A 41 -48.60 1.13 4.35
CA PRO A 41 -48.35 1.11 2.92
C PRO A 41 -49.36 1.98 2.16
N ASP A 42 -48.95 2.61 1.06
CA ASP A 42 -49.91 3.01 0.04
C ASP A 42 -49.35 3.01 -1.38
N SER A 43 -49.87 2.04 -2.14
CA SER A 43 -50.42 2.17 -3.50
C SER A 43 -49.67 3.02 -4.54
N ILE A 44 -49.11 2.30 -5.52
CA ILE A 44 -48.61 2.80 -6.80
C ILE A 44 -49.81 3.08 -7.75
N PRO A 45 -49.94 4.28 -8.34
CA PRO A 45 -50.72 4.48 -9.56
C PRO A 45 -49.79 4.53 -10.79
N PRO A 46 -50.14 3.84 -11.90
CA PRO A 46 -49.43 3.96 -13.16
C PRO A 46 -50.02 5.12 -13.98
N GLY A 47 -49.19 6.07 -14.41
CA GLY A 47 -49.62 7.04 -15.41
C GLY A 47 -48.83 8.34 -15.42
N GLN A 48 -48.09 8.54 -16.52
CA GLN A 48 -47.72 9.82 -17.12
C GLN A 48 -46.84 10.77 -16.30
N GLN A 49 -45.54 10.80 -16.63
CA GLN A 49 -44.98 11.91 -17.40
C GLN A 49 -43.54 11.57 -17.79
N GLU A 50 -43.34 11.37 -19.08
CA GLU A 50 -42.04 11.43 -19.74
C GLU A 50 -41.60 12.89 -19.63
N VAL A 51 -40.75 13.19 -18.63
CA VAL A 51 -40.06 14.47 -18.56
C VAL A 51 -38.99 14.43 -19.64
N THR A 52 -39.38 14.83 -20.84
CA THR A 52 -38.47 15.27 -21.89
C THR A 52 -37.67 16.43 -21.30
N LEU A 53 -36.50 16.13 -20.75
CA LEU A 53 -35.43 17.10 -20.58
C LEU A 53 -34.95 17.47 -21.99
N GLN A 54 -35.73 18.31 -22.68
CA GLN A 54 -35.19 19.25 -23.65
C GLN A 54 -34.39 20.28 -22.85
N GLY A 55 -33.20 19.84 -22.42
CA GLY A 55 -32.13 20.74 -22.03
C GLY A 55 -31.61 21.37 -23.31
N ASP A 56 -32.13 22.56 -23.55
CA ASP A 56 -31.60 23.60 -24.44
C ASP A 56 -30.07 23.48 -24.52
N GLU A 57 -29.54 23.32 -25.74
CA GLU A 57 -28.10 23.41 -26.05
C GLU A 57 -27.64 24.87 -25.95
N GLY A 58 -27.95 25.50 -24.82
CA GLY A 58 -27.57 26.85 -24.44
C GLY A 58 -26.38 26.77 -23.49
N GLU A 59 -25.19 26.91 -24.07
CA GLU A 59 -23.98 27.50 -23.49
C GLU A 59 -24.07 27.87 -21.99
N ILE A 60 -23.66 26.95 -21.12
CA ILE A 60 -23.08 27.32 -19.82
C ILE A 60 -21.67 26.73 -19.78
N LEU A 61 -20.83 27.19 -20.72
CA LEU A 61 -19.38 27.08 -20.60
C LEU A 61 -18.93 28.23 -19.70
N GLY A 62 -18.92 27.99 -18.38
CA GLY A 62 -18.15 28.83 -17.47
C GLY A 62 -16.69 28.92 -17.95
N PRO A 63 -15.99 30.04 -17.77
CA PRO A 63 -14.78 30.37 -18.54
C PRO A 63 -13.53 29.55 -18.21
N PHE A 64 -13.63 28.52 -17.37
CA PHE A 64 -12.50 27.66 -17.06
C PHE A 64 -12.99 26.22 -16.94
N LEU A 65 -12.84 25.46 -18.02
CA LEU A 65 -12.77 24.01 -17.87
C LEU A 65 -11.64 23.72 -16.87
N PRO A 66 -11.87 22.91 -15.83
CA PRO A 66 -10.82 22.55 -14.90
C PRO A 66 -9.66 21.96 -15.73
N PRO A 67 -8.42 22.44 -15.52
CA PRO A 67 -7.29 21.96 -16.30
C PRO A 67 -7.18 20.44 -16.22
N ALA A 68 -6.88 19.81 -17.36
CA ALA A 68 -6.79 18.37 -17.46
C ALA A 68 -5.82 17.81 -16.40
N ILE A 69 -6.30 16.83 -15.64
CA ILE A 69 -5.47 16.11 -14.67
C ILE A 69 -4.51 15.21 -15.46
N PRO A 70 -3.20 15.28 -15.22
CA PRO A 70 -2.27 14.40 -15.92
C PRO A 70 -2.56 12.94 -15.56
N GLU A 71 -2.62 12.09 -16.59
CA GLU A 71 -2.75 10.64 -16.40
C GLU A 71 -1.51 10.09 -15.69
N THR A 72 -1.73 9.10 -14.83
CA THR A 72 -0.61 8.42 -14.15
C THR A 72 -0.01 7.39 -15.08
N ILE A 73 1.26 7.57 -15.44
CA ILE A 73 2.03 6.57 -16.17
C ILE A 73 2.51 5.52 -15.18
N TYR A 74 1.99 4.29 -15.29
CA TYR A 74 2.35 3.18 -14.40
C TYR A 74 3.52 2.36 -14.94
N GLU A 75 4.30 1.78 -14.02
CA GLU A 75 5.41 0.90 -14.41
C GLU A 75 4.83 -0.34 -15.10
N PRO A 76 5.19 -0.59 -16.37
CA PRO A 76 4.61 -1.70 -17.09
C PRO A 76 4.91 -3.00 -16.34
N TYR A 77 3.96 -3.93 -16.43
CA TYR A 77 4.19 -5.29 -15.96
C TYR A 77 5.27 -5.94 -16.83
N LEU A 78 6.21 -6.62 -16.20
CA LEU A 78 7.17 -7.44 -16.95
C LEU A 78 6.41 -8.58 -17.61
N ARG A 79 6.50 -8.68 -18.93
CA ARG A 79 5.87 -9.75 -19.71
C ARG A 79 6.94 -10.67 -20.27
N ARG A 80 6.88 -11.96 -19.97
CA ARG A 80 7.82 -12.97 -20.46
C ARG A 80 7.68 -13.27 -21.96
N ALA A 81 6.54 -12.91 -22.55
CA ALA A 81 6.40 -12.85 -24.00
C ALA A 81 7.30 -11.79 -24.66
N GLU A 82 7.65 -10.72 -23.93
CA GLU A 82 8.37 -9.55 -24.47
C GLU A 82 9.79 -9.41 -23.87
N THR A 83 10.03 -9.97 -22.68
CA THR A 83 11.27 -9.82 -21.92
C THR A 83 11.88 -11.19 -21.60
N ASN A 84 13.18 -11.32 -21.84
CA ASN A 84 13.92 -12.54 -21.49
C ASN A 84 14.03 -12.68 -19.97
N ALA A 85 13.83 -13.90 -19.46
CA ALA A 85 14.02 -14.21 -18.05
C ALA A 85 15.51 -14.10 -17.66
N PRO A 86 15.84 -13.44 -16.54
CA PRO A 86 17.19 -13.47 -16.00
C PRO A 86 17.59 -14.87 -15.52
N SER A 87 18.86 -15.05 -15.16
CA SER A 87 19.26 -16.25 -14.44
C SER A 87 18.61 -16.29 -13.05
N LEU A 88 17.98 -17.41 -12.72
CA LEU A 88 17.35 -17.57 -11.41
C LEU A 88 18.39 -17.52 -10.28
N PRO A 89 18.12 -16.76 -9.20
CA PRO A 89 19.00 -16.73 -8.04
C PRO A 89 19.00 -18.09 -7.32
N PHE A 90 20.07 -18.35 -6.57
CA PHE A 90 20.18 -19.58 -5.79
C PHE A 90 19.14 -19.59 -4.66
N PRO A 91 18.41 -20.71 -4.47
CA PRO A 91 17.46 -20.82 -3.38
C PRO A 91 18.22 -20.94 -2.07
N ASP A 92 17.90 -20.07 -1.12
CA ASP A 92 18.41 -20.11 0.25
C ASP A 92 17.30 -19.70 1.22
N ASN A 93 17.33 -20.31 2.41
CA ASN A 93 16.37 -20.07 3.48
C ASN A 93 16.66 -18.79 4.27
N SER A 94 17.79 -18.13 4.04
CA SER A 94 18.06 -16.80 4.60
C SER A 94 17.22 -15.73 3.89
N CYS A 95 16.67 -14.77 4.64
CA CYS A 95 15.98 -13.60 4.07
C CYS A 95 17.00 -12.64 3.44
N HIS A 96 17.41 -12.89 2.20
CA HIS A 96 18.47 -12.13 1.52
C HIS A 96 18.05 -11.54 0.18
N ILE A 97 17.09 -12.14 -0.53
CA ILE A 97 16.62 -11.58 -1.80
C ILE A 97 15.54 -10.54 -1.51
N ALA A 98 15.69 -9.33 -2.04
CA ALA A 98 14.66 -8.32 -2.01
C ALA A 98 13.72 -8.53 -3.19
N VAL A 99 12.43 -8.64 -2.89
CA VAL A 99 11.38 -8.77 -3.88
C VAL A 99 10.24 -7.83 -3.57
N GLU A 100 9.45 -7.57 -4.58
CA GLU A 100 8.25 -6.80 -4.52
C GLU A 100 7.06 -7.67 -4.85
N VAL A 101 6.01 -7.51 -4.07
CA VAL A 101 4.70 -8.09 -4.37
C VAL A 101 4.02 -7.27 -5.45
N ARG A 102 3.72 -7.85 -6.61
CA ARG A 102 2.96 -7.21 -7.70
C ARG A 102 1.71 -8.00 -8.03
N ASN A 103 0.63 -7.29 -8.32
CA ASN A 103 -0.60 -7.92 -8.77
C ASN A 103 -0.59 -8.04 -10.30
N TYR A 104 -0.57 -9.26 -10.83
CA TYR A 104 -0.66 -9.54 -12.27
C TYR A 104 -2.07 -10.02 -12.67
N ASP A 105 -3.10 -9.80 -11.85
CA ASP A 105 -4.49 -10.13 -12.17
C ASP A 105 -4.88 -9.61 -13.57
N GLY A 106 -5.38 -10.52 -14.41
CA GLY A 106 -5.75 -10.22 -15.81
C GLY A 106 -4.61 -10.29 -16.81
N VAL A 107 -3.36 -10.54 -16.37
CA VAL A 107 -2.19 -10.77 -17.22
C VAL A 107 -1.84 -12.26 -17.19
N ASP A 108 -2.05 -12.96 -18.30
CA ASP A 108 -1.66 -14.37 -18.49
C ASP A 108 -2.16 -15.35 -17.39
N GLY A 109 -3.33 -15.05 -16.81
CA GLY A 109 -3.94 -15.84 -15.74
C GLY A 109 -3.15 -15.83 -14.43
N CYS A 110 -2.19 -14.92 -14.29
CA CYS A 110 -1.38 -14.77 -13.09
C CYS A 110 -2.16 -13.97 -12.04
N GLY A 111 -1.95 -14.32 -10.78
CA GLY A 111 -2.40 -13.52 -9.64
C GLY A 111 -1.25 -12.66 -9.11
N ILE A 112 -0.94 -12.81 -7.83
CA ILE A 112 0.21 -12.13 -7.21
C ILE A 112 1.52 -12.82 -7.62
N LEU A 113 2.47 -12.03 -8.15
CA LEU A 113 3.85 -12.44 -8.41
C LEU A 113 4.83 -11.63 -7.57
N LEU A 114 5.99 -12.22 -7.28
CA LEU A 114 7.09 -11.54 -6.62
C LEU A 114 8.16 -11.16 -7.64
N GLU A 115 8.40 -9.87 -7.80
CA GLU A 115 9.40 -9.33 -8.71
C GLU A 115 10.70 -9.00 -7.96
N SER A 116 11.82 -9.59 -8.38
CA SER A 116 13.15 -9.27 -7.84
C SER A 116 13.77 -8.04 -8.53
N ASP A 117 14.85 -7.50 -7.95
CA ASP A 117 15.58 -6.36 -8.53
C ASP A 117 16.23 -6.64 -9.89
N GLU A 118 16.52 -7.92 -10.16
CA GLU A 118 17.04 -8.36 -11.46
C GLU A 118 15.91 -8.62 -12.48
N GLY A 119 14.65 -8.46 -12.06
CA GLY A 119 13.48 -8.66 -12.89
C GLY A 119 12.99 -10.10 -12.96
N ASN A 120 13.47 -11.02 -12.12
CA ASN A 120 12.86 -12.37 -11.98
C ASN A 120 11.45 -12.26 -11.41
N LEU A 121 10.54 -13.11 -11.88
CA LEU A 121 9.13 -13.20 -11.48
C LEU A 121 8.87 -14.56 -10.83
N PHE A 122 8.55 -14.56 -9.54
CA PHE A 122 8.26 -15.77 -8.79
C PHE A 122 6.77 -15.91 -8.50
N LEU A 123 6.22 -17.09 -8.80
CA LEU A 123 4.90 -17.48 -8.33
C LEU A 123 5.00 -18.13 -6.96
N VAL A 124 4.18 -17.67 -6.01
CA VAL A 124 4.15 -18.25 -4.66
C VAL A 124 3.21 -19.45 -4.66
N GLY A 125 3.77 -20.66 -4.68
CA GLY A 125 2.99 -21.89 -4.79
C GLY A 125 2.36 -22.36 -3.48
N ALA A 126 2.73 -21.77 -2.34
CA ALA A 126 2.17 -22.07 -1.03
C ALA A 126 1.98 -20.78 -0.23
N THR A 127 0.82 -20.62 0.42
CA THR A 127 0.54 -19.44 1.24
C THR A 127 1.63 -19.26 2.30
N PRO A 128 2.34 -18.11 2.33
CA PRO A 128 3.38 -17.87 3.30
C PRO A 128 2.80 -17.76 4.71
N ARG A 129 3.62 -18.05 5.71
CA ARG A 129 3.23 -17.83 7.11
C ARG A 129 3.37 -16.35 7.45
N GLY A 130 2.35 -15.76 8.06
CA GLY A 130 2.36 -14.38 8.55
C GLY A 130 1.34 -13.49 7.84
N ASP A 131 1.69 -12.21 7.68
CA ASP A 131 0.84 -11.22 7.02
C ASP A 131 0.65 -11.56 5.53
N PRO A 132 -0.53 -11.25 4.96
CA PRO A 132 -0.80 -11.48 3.54
C PRO A 132 0.16 -10.67 2.65
N LEU A 133 0.43 -11.20 1.46
CA LEU A 133 1.23 -10.51 0.45
C LEU A 133 0.38 -9.41 -0.20
N GLU A 134 0.46 -8.19 0.32
CA GLU A 134 -0.21 -7.04 -0.27
C GLU A 134 0.58 -6.48 -1.45
N ALA A 135 -0.06 -6.34 -2.61
CA ALA A 135 0.56 -5.78 -3.81
C ALA A 135 1.12 -4.37 -3.53
N GLY A 136 2.33 -4.09 -4.01
CA GLY A 136 3.13 -2.90 -3.73
C GLY A 136 4.09 -3.05 -2.54
N THR A 137 3.97 -4.10 -1.73
CA THR A 137 4.85 -4.33 -0.58
C THR A 137 6.23 -4.79 -1.05
N ARG A 138 7.28 -4.28 -0.42
CA ARG A 138 8.64 -4.78 -0.62
C ARG A 138 9.09 -5.60 0.58
N ILE A 139 9.48 -6.83 0.32
CA ILE A 139 9.87 -7.80 1.34
C ILE A 139 11.22 -8.40 0.96
N SER A 140 11.98 -8.80 1.97
CA SER A 140 13.10 -9.70 1.79
C SER A 140 12.62 -11.11 2.07
N ILE A 141 12.92 -12.05 1.18
CA ILE A 141 12.51 -13.44 1.33
C ILE A 141 13.70 -14.39 1.32
N GLY A 142 13.49 -15.55 1.93
CA GLY A 142 14.21 -16.79 1.64
C GLY A 142 13.23 -17.78 1.03
N TYR A 143 13.68 -18.63 0.12
CA TYR A 143 12.78 -19.48 -0.64
C TYR A 143 13.42 -20.80 -1.09
N GLU A 144 12.55 -21.75 -1.43
CA GLU A 144 12.88 -23.01 -2.10
C GLU A 144 12.04 -23.18 -3.37
N PHE A 145 12.60 -23.82 -4.41
CA PHE A 145 11.85 -24.11 -5.63
C PHE A 145 10.88 -25.27 -5.42
N MET A 146 9.66 -25.11 -5.90
CA MET A 146 8.65 -26.17 -5.91
C MET A 146 8.72 -26.96 -7.21
N LYS A 147 9.06 -28.25 -7.14
CA LYS A 147 9.19 -29.12 -8.32
C LYS A 147 7.87 -29.72 -8.80
N ASN A 148 6.90 -29.90 -7.89
CA ASN A 148 5.64 -30.58 -8.15
C ASN A 148 4.46 -29.68 -7.75
N TYR A 149 4.37 -28.51 -8.36
CA TYR A 149 3.27 -27.59 -8.09
C TYR A 149 2.03 -27.99 -8.92
N GLU A 150 0.92 -28.26 -8.25
CA GLU A 150 -0.35 -28.71 -8.85
C GLU A 150 -1.38 -27.58 -8.98
N GLY A 151 -0.98 -26.32 -8.76
CA GLY A 151 -1.90 -25.17 -8.81
C GLY A 151 -1.96 -24.49 -10.19
N SER A 152 -2.50 -23.27 -10.23
CA SER A 152 -2.66 -22.50 -11.47
C SER A 152 -1.33 -22.21 -12.15
N THR A 153 -1.22 -22.57 -13.42
CA THR A 153 -0.05 -22.25 -14.24
C THR A 153 -0.10 -20.78 -14.67
N CYS A 154 0.79 -19.95 -14.12
CA CYS A 154 1.01 -18.58 -14.59
C CYS A 154 2.09 -18.60 -15.67
N GLY A 155 1.74 -18.22 -16.90
CA GLY A 155 2.67 -18.21 -18.05
C GLY A 155 3.78 -17.16 -17.93
N ASN A 156 3.61 -16.19 -17.04
CA ASN A 156 4.53 -15.09 -16.83
C ASN A 156 5.54 -15.33 -15.68
N ALA A 157 5.41 -16.43 -14.94
CA ALA A 157 6.31 -16.74 -13.82
C ALA A 157 7.53 -17.55 -14.30
N ASP A 158 8.72 -17.21 -13.83
CA ASP A 158 9.95 -17.96 -14.15
C ASP A 158 10.07 -19.24 -13.34
N ALA A 159 9.61 -19.17 -12.09
CA ALA A 159 9.68 -20.28 -11.16
C ALA A 159 8.54 -20.21 -10.14
N VAL A 160 8.13 -21.38 -9.68
CA VAL A 160 7.24 -21.52 -8.54
C VAL A 160 8.08 -21.75 -7.29
N ILE A 161 7.87 -20.93 -6.27
CA ILE A 161 8.63 -20.95 -5.03
C ILE A 161 7.73 -21.14 -3.82
N ARG A 162 8.33 -21.68 -2.76
CA ARG A 162 7.79 -21.66 -1.41
C ARG A 162 8.64 -20.73 -0.56
N ILE A 163 8.01 -19.73 0.03
CA ILE A 163 8.68 -18.77 0.91
C ILE A 163 8.97 -19.47 2.25
N THR A 164 10.25 -19.51 2.63
CA THR A 164 10.71 -20.10 3.89
C THR A 164 11.04 -19.05 4.94
N CYS A 165 11.43 -17.85 4.51
CA CYS A 165 11.68 -16.69 5.34
C CYS A 165 11.04 -15.45 4.72
N MET A 166 10.46 -14.56 5.53
CA MET A 166 9.91 -13.28 5.06
C MET A 166 10.22 -12.16 6.07
N ARG A 167 10.74 -11.04 5.57
CA ARG A 167 11.02 -9.83 6.34
C ARG A 167 10.50 -8.61 5.60
N LEU A 168 9.65 -7.84 6.25
CA LEU A 168 9.15 -6.58 5.69
C LEU A 168 10.29 -5.56 5.53
N LEU A 169 10.49 -5.07 4.31
CA LEU A 169 11.40 -3.95 4.02
C LEU A 169 10.64 -2.64 3.87
N ARG A 170 9.47 -2.67 3.21
CA ARG A 170 8.62 -1.51 2.95
C ARG A 170 7.15 -1.95 2.81
N VAL A 171 6.24 -1.24 3.48
CA VAL A 171 4.80 -1.52 3.42
C VAL A 171 4.22 -0.97 2.12
N SER A 172 3.27 -1.69 1.53
CA SER A 172 2.48 -1.15 0.42
C SER A 172 1.60 0.02 0.87
N SER A 173 1.30 0.92 -0.07
CA SER A 173 0.18 1.86 0.03
C SER A 173 -1.15 1.29 -0.47
N GLY A 174 -1.12 0.13 -1.14
CA GLY A 174 -2.25 -0.41 -1.90
C GLY A 174 -2.47 0.25 -3.26
N VAL A 175 -1.62 1.20 -3.68
CA VAL A 175 -1.76 1.96 -4.93
C VAL A 175 -0.77 1.46 -5.98
N ALA A 176 -1.21 1.34 -7.24
CA ALA A 176 -0.34 1.02 -8.37
C ALA A 176 0.75 2.10 -8.56
N ARG A 177 1.94 1.69 -9.03
CA ARG A 177 3.15 2.54 -9.04
C ARG A 177 3.21 3.51 -10.21
N PRO A 178 3.25 4.82 -9.96
CA PRO A 178 3.70 5.78 -10.97
C PRO A 178 5.18 5.54 -11.31
N VAL A 179 5.51 5.51 -12.61
CA VAL A 179 6.90 5.48 -13.11
C VAL A 179 7.58 6.80 -12.82
N VAL A 180 6.83 7.89 -12.99
CA VAL A 180 7.42 9.21 -13.04
C VAL A 180 7.13 9.98 -11.76
N CYS A 181 8.21 10.24 -11.03
CA CYS A 181 8.25 11.18 -9.92
C CYS A 181 8.26 12.62 -10.46
N GLU A 182 7.24 12.99 -11.21
CA GLU A 182 7.17 14.32 -11.81
C GLU A 182 6.71 15.34 -10.77
N SER A 183 7.37 16.51 -10.80
CA SER A 183 7.02 17.67 -9.98
C SER A 183 5.81 18.40 -10.57
N TYR A 184 4.68 17.73 -10.70
CA TYR A 184 3.45 18.37 -11.15
C TYR A 184 2.99 19.41 -10.13
N ASP A 185 2.59 20.58 -10.60
CA ASP A 185 1.97 21.62 -9.76
C ASP A 185 0.59 21.21 -9.23
N ARG A 186 0.12 20.02 -9.58
CA ARG A 186 -1.18 19.41 -9.23
C ARG A 186 -1.03 17.92 -8.97
N PRO A 187 -1.93 17.27 -8.21
CA PRO A 187 -1.86 15.83 -8.03
C PRO A 187 -2.11 15.10 -9.35
N SER A 188 -1.28 14.10 -9.62
CA SER A 188 -1.56 13.07 -10.62
C SER A 188 -2.78 12.23 -10.22
N ARG A 189 -3.39 11.55 -11.20
CA ARG A 189 -4.64 10.79 -10.98
C ARG A 189 -4.60 9.85 -9.76
N TRP A 190 -3.55 9.06 -9.60
CA TRP A 190 -3.41 8.15 -8.45
C TRP A 190 -3.43 8.86 -7.09
N LEU A 191 -2.82 10.06 -7.02
CA LEU A 191 -2.70 10.82 -5.79
C LEU A 191 -4.02 11.50 -5.44
N LEU A 192 -4.78 11.90 -6.47
CA LEU A 192 -6.15 12.39 -6.31
C LEU A 192 -7.09 11.26 -5.87
N ASP A 193 -7.02 10.08 -6.48
CA ASP A 193 -7.85 8.93 -6.10
C ASP A 193 -7.57 8.51 -4.65
N LEU A 194 -6.30 8.54 -4.25
CA LEU A 194 -5.88 8.31 -2.88
C LEU A 194 -6.42 9.39 -1.92
N ALA A 195 -6.31 10.66 -2.31
CA ALA A 195 -6.83 11.79 -1.53
C ALA A 195 -8.35 11.67 -1.31
N VAL A 196 -9.11 11.34 -2.35
CA VAL A 196 -10.55 11.08 -2.24
C VAL A 196 -10.82 9.89 -1.33
N GLY A 197 -10.07 8.79 -1.47
CA GLY A 197 -10.22 7.59 -0.67
C GLY A 197 -10.00 7.79 0.83
N VAL A 198 -9.13 8.73 1.23
CA VAL A 198 -8.86 9.04 2.64
C VAL A 198 -9.57 10.29 3.15
N GLY A 199 -10.34 10.99 2.30
CA GLY A 199 -10.98 12.27 2.64
C GLY A 199 -9.97 13.38 2.94
N ALA A 200 -8.95 13.52 2.10
CA ALA A 200 -7.90 14.51 2.28
C ALA A 200 -8.41 15.95 2.13
N THR A 201 -7.94 16.83 3.01
CA THR A 201 -8.13 18.28 2.92
C THR A 201 -7.01 18.92 2.12
N TYR A 202 -5.76 18.45 2.31
CA TYR A 202 -4.59 19.02 1.65
C TYR A 202 -3.63 17.95 1.15
N ILE A 203 -2.96 18.24 0.04
CA ILE A 203 -1.76 17.49 -0.37
C ILE A 203 -0.61 18.47 -0.57
N THR A 204 0.45 18.28 0.21
CA THR A 204 1.67 19.08 0.12
C THR A 204 2.82 18.21 -0.40
N ARG A 205 3.46 18.66 -1.47
CA ARG A 205 4.63 18.03 -2.06
C ARG A 205 5.90 18.60 -1.43
N TYR A 206 6.83 17.73 -1.06
CA TYR A 206 8.16 18.11 -0.57
C TYR A 206 9.25 17.47 -1.44
N PRO A 207 10.34 18.19 -1.72
CA PRO A 207 11.54 17.58 -2.30
C PRO A 207 12.11 16.53 -1.34
N TRP A 208 12.67 15.49 -1.94
CA TRP A 208 13.32 14.37 -1.27
C TRP A 208 14.66 14.04 -1.92
N ASP A 209 15.38 13.07 -1.36
CA ASP A 209 16.66 12.62 -1.87
C ASP A 209 16.59 12.15 -3.33
N ASP A 210 17.67 12.42 -4.07
CA ASP A 210 17.88 12.01 -5.47
C ASP A 210 16.88 12.64 -6.46
N GLY A 211 16.41 13.87 -6.18
CA GLY A 211 15.46 14.58 -7.05
C GLY A 211 14.05 13.98 -7.03
N ARG A 212 13.73 13.19 -6.00
CA ARG A 212 12.41 12.60 -5.80
C ARG A 212 11.52 13.54 -5.00
N PHE A 213 10.24 13.17 -4.91
CA PHE A 213 9.26 13.88 -4.09
C PHE A 213 8.58 12.95 -3.10
N VAL A 214 8.12 13.53 -2.00
CA VAL A 214 7.15 12.91 -1.11
C VAL A 214 5.90 13.79 -1.02
N TYR A 215 4.76 13.14 -0.81
CA TYR A 215 3.46 13.77 -0.73
C TYR A 215 2.89 13.54 0.66
N LEU A 216 2.74 14.62 1.41
CA LEU A 216 2.02 14.63 2.67
C LEU A 216 0.54 14.84 2.36
N ILE A 217 -0.28 13.87 2.73
CA ILE A 217 -1.73 13.93 2.63
C ILE A 217 -2.28 14.15 4.04
N GLU A 218 -3.01 15.24 4.20
CA GLU A 218 -3.65 15.60 5.46
C GLU A 218 -5.15 15.35 5.34
N SER A 219 -5.71 14.58 6.27
CA SER A 219 -7.13 14.28 6.35
C SER A 219 -7.63 14.41 7.80
N PRO A 220 -8.95 14.39 8.03
CA PRO A 220 -9.50 14.34 9.39
C PRO A 220 -9.04 13.11 10.20
N SER A 221 -8.65 12.03 9.52
CA SER A 221 -8.11 10.82 10.15
C SER A 221 -6.61 10.91 10.48
N GLY A 222 -5.93 11.95 10.00
CA GLY A 222 -4.56 12.32 10.34
C GLY A 222 -3.66 12.50 9.12
N GLN A 223 -2.35 12.30 9.32
CA GLN A 223 -1.35 12.52 8.28
C GLN A 223 -0.85 11.22 7.68
N TYR A 224 -0.72 11.21 6.36
CA TYR A 224 -0.11 10.12 5.59
C TYR A 224 1.02 10.70 4.76
N LEU A 225 2.15 10.00 4.70
CA LEU A 225 3.26 10.40 3.85
C LEU A 225 3.52 9.31 2.83
N TYR A 226 3.44 9.66 1.56
CA TYR A 226 3.74 8.78 0.44
C TYR A 226 4.98 9.27 -0.29
N ASP A 227 5.77 8.38 -0.87
CA ASP A 227 6.75 8.81 -1.86
C ASP A 227 6.14 8.91 -3.26
N CYS A 228 6.96 9.38 -4.20
CA CYS A 228 6.54 9.59 -5.58
C CYS A 228 6.21 8.32 -6.38
N ARG A 229 6.61 7.15 -5.89
CA ARG A 229 6.22 5.85 -6.46
C ARG A 229 4.97 5.28 -5.78
N GLY A 230 4.33 6.08 -4.94
CA GLY A 230 3.12 5.74 -4.23
C GLY A 230 3.38 4.96 -2.96
N TYR A 231 4.61 4.76 -2.46
CA TYR A 231 4.82 3.95 -1.25
C TYR A 231 4.46 4.72 0.03
N LEU A 232 3.79 4.05 0.97
CA LEU A 232 3.46 4.61 2.28
C LEU A 232 4.69 4.62 3.20
N ILE A 233 5.18 5.81 3.51
CA ILE A 233 6.29 6.05 4.45
C ILE A 233 5.76 6.15 5.90
N CYS A 234 4.63 6.84 6.09
CA CYS A 234 4.10 7.13 7.41
C CYS A 234 2.57 7.19 7.42
N LYS A 235 1.96 6.77 8.55
CA LYS A 235 0.51 6.73 8.79
C LYS A 235 0.14 7.50 10.07
N PRO A 236 -1.14 7.88 10.28
CA PRO A 236 -1.59 8.82 11.32
C PRO A 236 -1.17 8.57 12.77
N ARG A 237 -0.74 7.34 13.11
CA ARG A 237 -0.24 7.01 14.45
C ARG A 237 1.19 7.51 14.71
N LYS A 238 1.86 8.06 13.70
CA LYS A 238 3.22 8.62 13.78
C LYS A 238 3.22 10.06 13.28
N ASN A 239 4.08 10.90 13.83
CA ASN A 239 4.30 12.24 13.31
C ASN A 239 5.02 12.15 11.94
N CYS A 240 4.26 12.32 10.86
CA CYS A 240 4.79 12.17 9.51
C CYS A 240 5.70 13.32 9.08
N LEU A 241 5.56 14.50 9.70
CA LEU A 241 6.44 15.64 9.47
C LEU A 241 7.89 15.34 9.86
N GLY A 242 8.12 14.46 10.83
CA GLY A 242 9.47 14.07 11.26
C GLY A 242 10.29 13.35 10.20
N PHE A 243 9.66 12.87 9.12
CA PHE A 243 10.35 12.27 7.98
C PHE A 243 10.79 13.33 6.95
N ILE A 244 10.16 14.50 6.93
CA ILE A 244 10.42 15.56 5.94
C ILE A 244 11.68 16.32 6.34
N LYS A 245 12.67 16.38 5.44
CA LYS A 245 13.96 17.04 5.70
C LYS A 245 13.85 18.55 5.79
N ASP A 246 13.10 19.16 4.88
CA ASP A 246 12.88 20.60 4.82
C ASP A 246 11.39 20.91 4.63
N PHE A 247 10.72 21.19 5.75
CA PHE A 247 9.30 21.54 5.75
C PHE A 247 9.02 22.88 5.06
N SER A 248 9.98 23.80 5.00
CA SER A 248 9.77 25.12 4.38
C SER A 248 9.68 25.07 2.85
N SER A 249 10.16 23.97 2.26
CA SER A 249 10.15 23.73 0.81
C SER A 249 8.84 23.11 0.28
N GLY A 250 7.83 22.96 1.15
CA GLY A 250 6.54 22.37 0.80
C GLY A 250 5.76 23.20 -0.21
N VAL A 251 5.22 22.55 -1.23
CA VAL A 251 4.33 23.15 -2.23
C VAL A 251 2.95 22.51 -2.12
N LEU A 252 1.92 23.29 -1.82
CA LEU A 252 0.54 22.82 -1.81
C LEU A 252 0.11 22.55 -3.26
N ILE A 253 -0.27 21.31 -3.55
CA ILE A 253 -0.69 20.89 -4.90
C ILE A 253 -2.18 20.55 -4.97
N TYR A 254 -2.86 20.37 -3.83
CA TYR A 254 -4.28 20.06 -3.75
C TYR A 254 -4.91 20.65 -2.48
N GLU A 255 -6.13 21.15 -2.63
CA GLU A 255 -7.04 21.59 -1.58
C GLU A 255 -8.43 21.03 -1.91
N GLY A 256 -9.04 20.32 -0.96
CA GLY A 256 -10.29 19.56 -1.11
C GLY A 256 -11.51 20.23 -0.47
#